data_AF-A0A9E4AQR1-F1
#
_entry.id   AF-A0A9E4AQR1-F1
#
_cell.length_a   1.000
_cell.length_b   1.000
_cell.length_c   1.000
_cell.angle_alpha   90.00
_cell.angle_beta   90.00
_cell.angle_gamma   90.00
#
_symmetry.space_group_name_H-M   'P 1'
#
loop_
_entity.id
_entity.type
_entity.pdbx_description
1 polymer ?
#
loop_
_entity_poly.entity_id
_entity_poly.type
_entity_poly.pdbx_seq_one_letter_code
_entity_poly.pdbx_strand_id
1 'polypeptide(L)'
;MARDDLFVAIKNSVVRIRKSDGTEVWRTNLPRRASQLVTLAVEPDALYASAGGEVYRMDPDTGSILWTNDLPKLGRGTVLIAATPDSSKT
;
A
#
# COMPACT_ATOMS: atom_id res chain seq x y z
N MET A 1 9.73 6.61 8.57
CA MET A 1 8.37 7.12 8.77
C MET A 1 8.30 8.05 9.96
N ALA A 2 7.62 9.19 9.81
CA ALA A 2 7.37 10.08 10.94
C ALA A 2 6.33 9.43 11.86
N ARG A 3 6.39 9.69 13.17
CA ARG A 3 5.46 9.09 14.15
C ARG A 3 3.99 9.48 13.93
N ASP A 4 3.70 10.38 12.98
CA ASP A 4 2.40 11.01 12.71
C ASP A 4 1.72 10.51 11.43
N ASP A 5 2.14 9.40 10.83
CA ASP A 5 1.58 8.91 9.56
C ASP A 5 0.48 7.86 9.75
N LEU A 6 -0.65 8.03 9.06
CA LEU A 6 -1.72 7.03 8.91
C LEU A 6 -1.95 6.74 7.42
N PHE A 7 -1.84 5.48 7.04
CA PHE A 7 -2.14 5.01 5.69
C PHE A 7 -3.53 4.38 5.64
N VAL A 8 -4.35 4.82 4.68
CA VAL A 8 -5.73 4.39 4.50
C VAL A 8 -5.89 3.89 3.08
N ALA A 9 -6.65 2.82 2.89
CA ALA A 9 -7.02 2.37 1.56
C ALA A 9 -8.54 2.21 1.41
N ILE A 10 -9.05 2.63 0.26
CA ILE A 10 -10.47 2.54 -0.08
C ILE A 10 -10.64 2.42 -1.60
N LYS A 11 -11.44 1.46 -2.05
CA LYS A 11 -11.65 1.12 -3.48
C LYS A 11 -10.36 0.80 -4.24
N ASN A 12 -9.76 1.79 -4.89
CA ASN A 12 -8.48 1.68 -5.58
C ASN A 12 -7.55 2.82 -5.18
N SER A 13 -7.84 3.56 -4.11
CA SER A 13 -7.00 4.63 -3.61
C SER A 13 -6.25 4.19 -2.36
N VAL A 14 -4.99 4.57 -2.29
CA VAL A 14 -4.19 4.57 -1.07
C VAL A 14 -3.92 6.03 -0.72
N VAL A 15 -4.05 6.38 0.56
CA VAL A 15 -3.94 7.76 1.05
C VAL A 15 -3.03 7.77 2.26
N ARG A 16 -2.13 8.75 2.34
CA ARG A 16 -1.44 9.11 3.58
C ARG A 16 -2.13 10.32 4.18
N ILE A 17 -2.53 10.21 5.44
CA ILE A 17 -3.05 11.31 6.23
C ILE A 17 -2.20 11.48 7.50
N ARG A 18 -2.15 12.71 8.03
CA ARG A 18 -1.54 12.96 9.34
C ARG A 18 -2.47 12.45 10.44
N LYS A 19 -1.92 11.75 11.43
CA LYS A 19 -2.67 11.28 12.61
C LYS A 19 -3.13 12.45 13.49
N SER A 20 -2.32 13.51 13.55
CA SER A 20 -2.54 14.68 14.39
C SER A 20 -3.79 15.48 14.03
N ASP A 21 -4.04 15.68 12.73
CA ASP A 21 -5.12 16.58 12.26
C ASP A 21 -5.99 16.01 11.12
N GLY A 22 -5.66 14.83 10.60
CA GLY A 22 -6.39 14.19 9.50
C GLY A 22 -6.10 14.76 8.11
N THR A 23 -5.15 15.68 7.97
CA THR A 23 -4.79 16.30 6.69
C THR A 23 -4.24 15.25 5.73
N GLU A 24 -4.78 15.21 4.51
CA GLU A 24 -4.23 14.41 3.42
C GLU A 24 -2.88 14.95 2.96
N VAL A 25 -1.87 14.08 2.99
CA VAL A 25 -0.51 14.38 2.52
C VAL A 25 -0.37 14.01 1.06
N TRP A 26 -0.80 12.79 0.69
CA TRP A 26 -0.81 12.33 -0.68
C TRP A 26 -1.91 11.28 -0.89
N ARG A 27 -2.28 11.10 -2.16
CA ARG A 27 -3.20 10.05 -2.63
C ARG A 27 -2.70 9.45 -3.94
N THR A 28 -2.76 8.13 -4.00
CA THR A 28 -2.41 7.36 -5.19
C THR A 28 -3.58 6.48 -5.59
N ASN A 29 -3.95 6.54 -6.87
CA ASN A 29 -4.91 5.61 -7.45
C ASN A 29 -4.16 4.43 -8.04
N LEU A 30 -4.37 3.25 -7.47
CA LEU A 30 -3.83 2.00 -7.97
C LEU A 30 -4.38 1.73 -9.38
N PRO A 31 -3.51 1.30 -10.33
CA PRO A 31 -3.90 1.05 -11.72
C PRO A 31 -5.03 0.04 -11.84
N ARG A 32 -5.01 -1.02 -11.03
CA ARG A 32 -6.06 -2.04 -11.01
C ARG A 32 -7.24 -1.55 -10.19
N ARG A 33 -8.38 -1.38 -10.85
CA ARG A 33 -9.65 -1.21 -10.17
C ARG A 33 -10.09 -2.56 -9.60
N ALA A 34 -10.29 -2.60 -8.29
CA ALA A 34 -10.87 -3.74 -7.60
C ALA A 34 -12.26 -3.34 -7.08
N SER A 35 -13.23 -4.23 -7.23
CA SER A 35 -14.46 -4.19 -6.42
C SER A 35 -14.22 -4.71 -4.99
N GLN A 36 -13.04 -5.29 -4.76
CA GLN A 36 -12.63 -5.94 -3.52
C GLN A 36 -11.82 -4.99 -2.63
N LEU A 37 -11.63 -5.42 -1.38
CA LEU A 37 -10.84 -4.72 -0.37
C LEU A 37 -9.40 -4.48 -0.87
N VAL A 38 -8.90 -3.28 -0.61
CA VAL A 38 -7.46 -2.99 -0.70
C VAL A 38 -6.84 -3.27 0.65
N THR A 39 -5.85 -4.15 0.70
CA THR A 39 -5.10 -4.42 1.94
C THR A 39 -3.77 -3.69 1.92
N LEU A 40 -3.31 -3.30 3.11
CA LEU A 40 -2.05 -2.59 3.31
C LEU A 40 -1.13 -3.36 4.26
N ALA A 41 0.17 -3.32 4.00
CA ALA A 41 1.21 -3.69 4.96
C ALA A 41 2.30 -2.60 4.96
N VAL A 42 2.83 -2.28 6.14
CA VAL A 42 3.72 -1.14 6.34
C VAL A 42 5.05 -1.62 6.92
N GLU A 43 6.15 -1.18 6.32
CA GLU A 43 7.53 -1.35 6.79
C GLU A 43 8.20 0.02 6.92
N PRO A 44 9.37 0.14 7.57
CA PRO A 44 10.03 1.43 7.78
C PRO A 44 10.28 2.26 6.51
N ASP A 45 10.55 1.60 5.38
CA ASP A 45 10.91 2.17 4.07
C ASP A 45 10.02 1.70 2.91
N ALA A 46 8.92 0.99 3.20
CA ALA A 46 8.03 0.47 2.18
C ALA A 46 6.58 0.47 2.65
N LEU A 47 5.68 0.82 1.73
CA LEU A 47 4.24 0.59 1.87
C LEU A 47 3.83 -0.41 0.80
N TYR A 48 3.24 -1.53 1.21
CA TYR A 48 2.65 -2.49 0.29
C TYR A 48 1.14 -2.31 0.26
N ALA A 49 0.58 -2.29 -0.93
CA ALA A 49 -0.85 -2.31 -1.16
C ALA A 49 -1.21 -3.46 -2.08
N SER A 50 -2.42 -4.01 -1.96
CA SER A 50 -2.93 -4.95 -2.95
C SER A 50 -4.33 -4.62 -3.41
N ALA A 51 -4.59 -4.83 -4.70
CA ALA A 51 -5.91 -4.64 -5.28
C ALA A 51 -6.12 -5.59 -6.46
N GLY A 52 -7.25 -6.31 -6.47
CA GLY A 52 -7.70 -7.05 -7.65
C GLY A 52 -6.74 -8.14 -8.15
N GLY A 53 -6.03 -8.79 -7.22
CA GLY A 53 -5.01 -9.80 -7.51
C GLY A 53 -3.61 -9.23 -7.81
N GLU A 54 -3.36 -7.94 -7.60
CA GLU A 54 -2.03 -7.34 -7.77
C GLU A 54 -1.47 -6.86 -6.43
N VAL A 55 -0.14 -6.86 -6.32
CA VAL A 55 0.61 -6.25 -5.21
C VAL A 55 1.44 -5.10 -5.75
N TYR A 56 1.44 -4.00 -5.02
CA TYR A 56 2.19 -2.79 -5.30
C TYR A 56 3.13 -2.51 -4.15
N ARG A 57 4.41 -2.29 -4.43
CA ARG A 57 5.29 -1.60 -3.47
C ARG A 57 5.28 -0.13 -3.80
N MET A 58 5.08 0.68 -2.77
CA MET A 58 4.97 2.11 -2.85
C MET A 58 6.01 2.77 -1.95
N ASP A 59 6.51 3.90 -2.40
CA ASP A 59 7.27 4.83 -1.58
C ASP A 59 6.31 5.47 -0.57
N PRO A 60 6.52 5.31 0.76
CA PRO A 60 5.60 5.81 1.77
C PRO A 60 5.58 7.34 1.88
N ASP A 61 6.67 8.00 1.47
CA ASP A 61 6.80 9.44 1.60
C ASP A 61 6.07 10.18 0.47
N THR A 62 6.15 9.65 -0.75
CA THR A 62 5.59 10.27 -1.96
C THR A 62 4.29 9.62 -2.44
N GLY A 63 4.02 8.38 -2.02
CA GLY A 63 2.91 7.57 -2.56
C GLY A 63 3.17 6.97 -3.94
N SER A 64 4.38 7.13 -4.49
CA SER A 64 4.73 6.62 -5.83
C SER A 64 4.80 5.10 -5.84
N ILE A 65 4.27 4.47 -6.89
CA ILE A 65 4.41 3.03 -7.10
C ILE A 65 5.83 2.75 -7.62
N LEU A 66 6.58 1.94 -6.87
CA LEU A 66 7.96 1.57 -7.18
C LEU A 66 8.03 0.28 -8.02
N TRP A 67 7.15 -0.69 -7.72
CA TRP A 67 6.96 -1.87 -8.57
C TRP A 67 5.55 -2.45 -8.43
N THR A 68 5.19 -3.30 -9.39
CA THR A 68 3.93 -4.07 -9.39
C THR A 68 4.21 -5.55 -9.65
N ASN A 69 3.46 -6.42 -8.98
CA ASN A 69 3.44 -7.86 -9.21
C ASN A 69 1.99 -8.29 -9.43
N ASP A 70 1.73 -9.00 -10.53
CA ASP A 70 0.39 -9.37 -10.98
C ASP A 70 -0.09 -10.74 -10.45
N LEU A 71 0.68 -11.37 -9.56
CA LEU A 71 0.41 -12.67 -8.94
C LEU A 71 -0.07 -13.71 -9.98
N PRO A 72 0.78 -14.04 -10.96
CA PRO A 72 0.35 -14.79 -12.12
C PRO A 72 -0.22 -16.15 -11.71
N LYS A 73 -1.35 -16.51 -12.34
CA LYS A 73 -2.07 -17.78 -12.14
C LYS A 73 -2.79 -17.94 -10.79
N LEU A 74 -2.90 -16.89 -9.97
CA LEU A 74 -3.67 -16.93 -8.71
C LEU A 74 -5.08 -16.32 -8.82
N GLY A 75 -5.44 -15.78 -9.98
CA GLY A 75 -6.76 -15.21 -10.24
C GLY A 75 -6.91 -13.77 -9.72
N ARG A 76 -8.16 -13.33 -9.49
CA ARG A 76 -8.50 -11.94 -9.12
C ARG A 76 -9.25 -11.89 -7.79
N GLY A 77 -8.68 -12.53 -6.77
CA GLY A 77 -9.21 -12.56 -5.41
C GLY A 77 -8.64 -11.45 -4.52
N THR A 78 -9.21 -11.33 -3.32
CA THR A 78 -8.64 -10.52 -2.24
C THR A 78 -7.26 -11.05 -1.89
N VAL A 79 -6.27 -10.17 -1.88
CA VAL A 79 -4.91 -10.49 -1.46
C VAL A 79 -4.74 -10.04 0.00
N LEU A 80 -4.27 -10.95 0.85
CA LEU A 80 -3.87 -10.64 2.21
C LEU A 80 -2.35 -10.57 2.25
N ILE A 81 -1.82 -9.50 2.84
CA ILE A 81 -0.37 -9.24 2.86
C ILE A 81 0.11 -9.32 4.31
N ALA A 82 1.21 -10.04 4.52
CA ALA A 82 2.06 -9.91 5.68
C ALA A 82 3.48 -9.62 5.19
N ALA A 83 4.19 -8.71 5.86
CA ALA A 83 5.56 -8.35 5.53
C ALA A 83 6.48 -8.70 6.69
N THR A 84 7.68 -9.18 6.38
CA THR A 84 8.71 -9.49 7.36
C THR A 84 9.79 -8.40 7.30
N PRO A 85 10.25 -7.86 8.42
CA PRO A 85 11.29 -6.83 8.42
C PRO A 85 12.51 -7.27 7.60
N ASP A 86 13.05 -6.34 6.83
CA ASP A 86 14.30 -6.58 6.12
C ASP A 86 15.43 -6.81 7.13
N SER A 87 15.95 -8.04 7.15
CA SER A 87 16.97 -8.47 8.10
C SER A 87 18.35 -7.88 7.78
N SER A 88 18.51 -7.27 6.61
CA SER A 88 19.77 -6.67 6.15
C SER A 88 20.02 -5.24 6.69
N LYS A 89 19.04 -4.65 7.41
CA LYS A 89 19.11 -3.26 7.92
C LYS A 89 19.19 -3.17 9.45
N THR A 90 19.87 -4.13 10.09
CA THR A 90 20.18 -4.10 11.54
C THR A 90 21.55 -3.49 11.81
#